data_AF-A0A8S3G5K7-F1
#
_entry.id   AF-A0A8S3G5K7-F1
#
_cell.length_a   1.000
_cell.length_b   1.000
_cell.length_c   1.000
_cell.angle_alpha   90.00
_cell.angle_beta   90.00
_cell.angle_gamma   90.00
#
_symmetry.space_group_name_H-M   'P 1'
#
loop_
_entity.id
_entity.type
_entity.pdbx_description
1 polymer ?
#
loop_
_entity_poly.entity_id
_entity_poly.type
_entity_poly.pdbx_seq_one_letter_code
_entity_poly.pdbx_strand_id
1 'polypeptide(L)'
;YTEQVINRYKSDDRIIAWDLYNEPECSKQVHIVLPLLRYIYSAARSVSNVQQPMTIGIAKWPLSTPLASFELAVSDILTFHSYSTLANLMQNITDLRQMEPDRPILCTEWLARPFGSTLFTHLEYFQSEKIGAIQWGLVAGRSQTYYQWHSPINAPMPKIWFHDVLYSNGTAFSQLEEKFYFELKH
;
A
#
# COMPACT_ATOMS: atom_id res chain seq x y z
N TYR A 1 4.04 -17.67 13.81
CA TYR A 1 4.91 -16.74 13.04
C TYR A 1 4.65 -15.31 13.47
N THR A 2 3.44 -14.76 13.27
CA THR A 2 3.06 -13.37 13.61
C THR A 2 3.48 -12.94 15.02
N GLU A 3 3.04 -13.67 16.05
CA GLU A 3 3.41 -13.40 17.45
C GLU A 3 4.92 -13.32 17.67
N GLN A 4 5.70 -14.22 17.07
CA GLN A 4 7.14 -14.29 17.27
C GLN A 4 7.85 -13.08 16.65
N VAL A 5 7.45 -12.67 15.45
CA VAL A 5 8.02 -11.50 14.77
C VAL A 5 7.69 -10.23 15.55
N ILE A 6 6.41 -10.04 15.89
CA ILE A 6 5.98 -8.85 16.63
C ILE A 6 6.66 -8.82 18.00
N ASN A 7 6.64 -9.91 18.77
CA ASN A 7 7.27 -9.95 20.09
C ASN A 7 8.79 -9.67 20.05
N ARG A 8 9.47 -10.04 18.96
CA ARG A 8 10.91 -9.80 18.79
C ARG A 8 11.26 -8.33 18.57
N TYR A 9 10.36 -7.55 17.97
CA TYR A 9 10.63 -6.15 17.55
C TYR A 9 9.61 -5.13 18.07
N LYS A 10 8.73 -5.51 19.00
CA LYS A 10 7.65 -4.66 19.56
C LYS A 10 8.08 -3.34 20.19
N SER A 11 9.38 -3.15 20.43
CA SER A 11 9.97 -1.94 21.00
C SER A 11 11.03 -1.30 20.08
N ASP A 12 11.03 -1.67 18.79
CA ASP A 12 11.93 -1.07 17.79
C ASP A 12 11.26 0.17 17.19
N ASP A 13 11.79 1.35 17.52
CA ASP A 13 11.25 2.65 17.09
C ASP A 13 11.39 2.89 15.58
N ARG A 14 12.15 2.05 14.85
CA ARG A 14 12.25 2.12 13.39
C ARG A 14 11.05 1.51 12.69
N ILE A 15 10.25 0.70 13.40
CA ILE A 15 9.01 0.14 12.88
C ILE A 15 7.91 1.16 13.08
N ILE A 16 7.29 1.60 11.97
CA ILE A 16 6.23 2.62 12.01
C ILE A 16 4.83 2.03 12.11
N ALA A 17 4.64 0.80 11.64
CA ALA A 17 3.36 0.07 11.67
C ALA A 17 3.58 -1.42 11.37
N TRP A 18 2.62 -2.25 11.74
CA TRP A 18 2.52 -3.65 11.37
C TRP A 18 1.37 -3.86 10.37
N ASP A 19 1.71 -4.08 9.10
CA ASP A 19 0.74 -4.59 8.13
C ASP A 19 0.64 -6.11 8.27
N LEU A 20 -0.51 -6.58 8.76
CA LEU A 20 -0.71 -7.95 9.18
C LEU A 20 -1.03 -8.90 8.03
N TYR A 21 -1.57 -8.37 6.92
CA TYR A 21 -1.94 -9.19 5.76
C TYR A 21 -2.12 -8.33 4.49
N ASN A 22 -1.45 -8.73 3.42
CA ASN A 22 -1.52 -8.04 2.13
C ASN A 22 -2.73 -8.46 1.29
N GLU A 23 -3.51 -7.50 0.80
CA GLU A 23 -4.62 -7.65 -0.16
C GLU A 23 -5.59 -8.83 0.11
N PRO A 24 -6.30 -8.86 1.25
CA PRO A 24 -7.23 -9.95 1.54
C PRO A 24 -8.30 -10.17 0.46
N GLU A 25 -8.79 -9.09 -0.16
CA GLU A 25 -9.89 -9.09 -1.14
C GLU A 25 -9.45 -9.53 -2.55
N CYS A 26 -8.14 -9.74 -2.76
CA CYS A 26 -7.64 -10.40 -3.97
C CYS A 26 -7.97 -11.91 -3.98
N SER A 27 -8.27 -12.51 -2.83
CA SER A 27 -8.77 -13.87 -2.74
C SER A 27 -10.26 -13.98 -3.07
N LYS A 28 -10.63 -14.98 -3.86
CA LYS A 28 -12.05 -15.33 -4.10
C LYS A 28 -12.68 -16.12 -2.95
N GLN A 29 -11.89 -16.53 -1.94
CA GLN A 29 -12.32 -17.45 -0.88
C GLN A 29 -12.54 -16.70 0.44
N VAL A 30 -13.48 -15.75 0.46
CA VAL A 30 -13.79 -14.91 1.63
C VAL A 30 -14.04 -15.74 2.90
N HIS A 31 -14.75 -16.86 2.78
CA HIS A 31 -15.05 -17.78 3.89
C HIS A 31 -13.81 -18.44 4.52
N ILE A 32 -12.66 -18.43 3.83
CA ILE A 32 -11.38 -18.89 4.36
C ILE A 32 -10.55 -17.71 4.88
N VAL A 33 -10.51 -16.62 4.10
CA VAL A 33 -9.65 -15.46 4.41
C VAL A 33 -10.12 -14.75 5.67
N LEU A 34 -11.42 -14.51 5.85
CA LEU A 34 -11.89 -13.75 7.00
C LEU A 34 -11.60 -14.45 8.35
N PRO A 35 -11.83 -15.77 8.53
CA PRO A 35 -11.37 -16.47 9.72
C PRO A 35 -9.86 -16.41 9.93
N LEU A 36 -9.07 -16.48 8.86
CA LEU A 36 -7.61 -16.34 8.93
C LEU A 36 -7.19 -14.95 9.41
N LEU A 37 -7.78 -13.88 8.87
CA LEU A 37 -7.50 -12.51 9.32
C LEU A 37 -7.84 -12.34 10.80
N ARG A 38 -8.97 -12.88 11.26
CA ARG A 38 -9.34 -12.87 12.69
C ARG A 38 -8.31 -13.57 13.55
N TYR A 39 -7.81 -14.72 13.10
CA TYR A 39 -6.76 -15.45 13.80
C TYR A 39 -5.45 -14.67 13.85
N ILE A 40 -4.99 -14.12 12.72
CA ILE A 40 -3.76 -13.31 12.63
C ILE A 40 -3.86 -12.07 13.51
N TYR A 41 -4.99 -11.36 13.46
CA TYR A 41 -5.24 -10.19 14.29
C TYR A 41 -5.21 -10.54 15.79
N SER A 42 -5.90 -11.62 16.19
CA SER A 42 -5.90 -12.10 17.58
C SER A 42 -4.49 -12.46 18.05
N ALA A 43 -3.74 -13.19 17.22
CA ALA A 43 -2.35 -13.55 17.49
C ALA A 43 -1.48 -12.29 17.65
N ALA A 44 -1.59 -11.31 16.75
CA ALA A 44 -0.85 -10.05 16.83
C ALA A 44 -1.16 -9.27 18.11
N ARG A 45 -2.45 -9.14 18.46
CA ARG A 45 -2.91 -8.43 19.66
C ARG A 45 -2.64 -9.17 20.97
N SER A 46 -2.32 -10.48 20.92
CA SER A 46 -1.93 -11.23 22.12
C SER A 46 -0.56 -10.83 22.66
N VAL A 47 0.29 -10.19 21.83
CA VAL A 47 1.61 -9.72 22.23
C VAL A 47 1.47 -8.46 23.08
N SER A 48 1.89 -8.52 24.34
CA SER A 48 1.82 -7.37 25.24
C SER A 48 2.90 -6.31 24.93
N ASN A 49 2.55 -5.04 25.17
CA ASN A 49 3.43 -3.87 25.05
C ASN A 49 3.99 -3.62 23.64
N VAL A 50 3.17 -3.82 22.61
CA VAL A 50 3.48 -3.39 21.24
C VAL A 50 3.24 -1.89 21.14
N GLN A 51 4.25 -1.14 20.70
CA GLN A 51 4.20 0.32 20.63
C GLN A 51 3.69 0.84 19.28
N GLN A 52 3.85 0.05 18.22
CA GLN A 52 3.51 0.43 16.85
C GLN A 52 2.04 0.10 16.52
N PRO A 53 1.37 0.91 15.68
CA PRO A 53 0.02 0.61 15.20
C PRO A 53 0.00 -0.65 14.34
N MET A 54 -1.15 -1.32 14.31
CA MET A 54 -1.42 -2.47 13.44
C MET A 54 -2.46 -2.13 12.39
N THR A 55 -2.39 -2.75 11.23
CA THR A 55 -3.31 -2.51 10.11
C THR A 55 -3.47 -3.75 9.24
N ILE A 56 -4.54 -3.80 8.48
CA ILE A 56 -4.75 -4.74 7.37
C ILE A 56 -5.22 -3.91 6.18
N GLY A 57 -4.47 -3.98 5.07
CA GLY A 57 -4.65 -3.09 3.92
C GLY A 57 -5.84 -3.44 3.05
N ILE A 58 -6.71 -2.44 2.82
CA ILE A 58 -7.88 -2.53 1.94
C ILE A 58 -7.42 -2.43 0.48
N ALA A 59 -7.59 -3.50 -0.28
CA ALA A 59 -7.23 -3.53 -1.70
C ALA A 59 -8.43 -3.33 -2.63
N LYS A 60 -9.67 -3.46 -2.14
CA LYS A 60 -10.86 -3.36 -3.00
C LYS A 60 -12.05 -2.65 -2.36
N TRP A 61 -12.76 -1.94 -3.23
CA TRP A 61 -14.06 -1.35 -2.95
C TRP A 61 -15.21 -2.27 -3.42
N PRO A 62 -16.42 -2.14 -2.84
CA PRO A 62 -16.83 -1.16 -1.83
C PRO A 62 -16.45 -1.53 -0.38
N LEU A 63 -16.40 -0.54 0.50
CA LEU A 63 -16.08 -0.71 1.93
C LEU A 63 -17.14 -1.46 2.75
N SER A 64 -18.28 -1.80 2.13
CA SER A 64 -19.39 -2.54 2.76
C SER A 64 -19.21 -4.06 2.75
N THR A 65 -18.13 -4.58 2.16
CA THR A 65 -17.89 -6.03 2.16
C THR A 65 -17.49 -6.55 3.55
N PRO A 66 -17.72 -7.84 3.87
CA PRO A 66 -17.31 -8.40 5.16
C PRO A 66 -15.80 -8.34 5.45
N LEU A 67 -14.96 -8.36 4.40
CA LEU A 67 -13.51 -8.17 4.55
C LEU A 67 -13.22 -6.72 4.90
N ALA A 68 -13.63 -5.77 4.04
CA ALA A 68 -13.36 -4.35 4.26
C ALA A 68 -13.91 -3.85 5.60
N SER A 69 -15.11 -4.31 6.00
CA SER A 69 -15.68 -3.99 7.31
C SER A 69 -14.83 -4.51 8.47
N PHE A 70 -14.22 -5.70 8.33
CA PHE A 70 -13.31 -6.23 9.33
C PHE A 70 -11.99 -5.45 9.36
N GLU A 71 -11.40 -5.17 8.19
CA GLU A 71 -10.15 -4.42 8.03
C GLU A 71 -10.27 -3.02 8.65
N LEU A 72 -11.37 -2.31 8.35
CA LEU A 72 -11.71 -1.04 8.99
C LEU A 72 -11.88 -1.19 10.50
N ALA A 73 -12.54 -2.24 10.99
CA ALA A 73 -12.80 -2.38 12.42
C ALA A 73 -11.54 -2.65 13.27
N VAL A 74 -10.50 -3.25 12.70
CA VAL A 74 -9.34 -3.75 13.48
C VAL A 74 -8.06 -2.95 13.32
N SER A 75 -8.00 -2.05 12.34
CA SER A 75 -6.79 -1.30 11.99
C SER A 75 -6.65 -0.02 12.81
N ASP A 76 -5.52 0.19 13.48
CA ASP A 76 -5.21 1.43 14.22
C ASP A 76 -5.01 2.63 13.28
N ILE A 77 -4.51 2.36 12.07
CA ILE A 77 -4.39 3.30 10.95
C ILE A 77 -5.04 2.69 9.72
N LEU A 78 -5.65 3.52 8.88
CA LEU A 78 -6.24 3.05 7.63
C LEU A 78 -5.15 2.88 6.59
N THR A 79 -4.99 1.66 6.09
CA THR A 79 -4.14 1.39 4.92
C THR A 79 -4.97 0.90 3.75
N PHE A 80 -4.56 1.30 2.55
CA PHE A 80 -5.25 0.92 1.33
C PHE A 80 -4.32 0.95 0.12
N HIS A 81 -4.73 0.26 -0.96
CA HIS A 81 -4.01 0.23 -2.23
C HIS A 81 -4.77 1.03 -3.29
N SER A 82 -4.05 1.76 -4.15
CA SER A 82 -4.65 2.42 -5.30
C SER A 82 -3.69 2.53 -6.49
N TYR A 83 -3.99 1.77 -7.53
CA TYR A 83 -3.32 1.82 -8.83
C TYR A 83 -4.11 2.60 -9.90
N SER A 84 -5.11 3.37 -9.47
CA SER A 84 -6.12 3.99 -10.32
C SER A 84 -5.79 5.46 -10.65
N THR A 85 -6.66 6.12 -11.41
CA THR A 85 -6.52 7.54 -11.72
C THR A 85 -6.66 8.40 -10.45
N LEU A 86 -6.17 9.65 -10.51
CA LEU A 86 -6.29 10.58 -9.38
C LEU A 86 -7.75 10.76 -8.93
N ALA A 87 -8.70 10.85 -9.86
CA ALA A 87 -10.12 10.98 -9.53
C ALA A 87 -10.65 9.81 -8.68
N ASN A 88 -10.27 8.57 -9.01
CA ASN A 88 -10.65 7.40 -8.25
C ASN A 88 -9.95 7.35 -6.89
N LEU A 89 -8.66 7.74 -6.84
CA LEU A 89 -7.94 7.88 -5.58
C LEU A 89 -8.63 8.87 -4.62
N MET A 90 -9.02 10.05 -5.13
CA MET A 90 -9.74 11.07 -4.36
C MET A 90 -11.07 10.54 -3.82
N GLN A 91 -11.81 9.76 -4.62
CA GLN A 91 -13.05 9.13 -4.19
C GLN A 91 -12.80 8.10 -3.09
N ASN A 92 -11.82 7.21 -3.28
CA ASN A 92 -11.45 6.20 -2.29
C ASN A 92 -11.09 6.83 -0.93
N ILE A 93 -10.31 7.91 -0.93
CA ILE A 93 -9.96 8.67 0.27
C ILE A 93 -11.20 9.32 0.91
N THR A 94 -12.10 9.87 0.09
CA THR A 94 -13.37 10.44 0.56
C THR A 94 -14.20 9.38 1.27
N ASP A 95 -14.34 8.19 0.68
CA ASP A 95 -15.08 7.08 1.28
C ASP A 95 -14.47 6.63 2.61
N LEU A 96 -13.13 6.51 2.68
CA LEU A 96 -12.42 6.15 3.92
C LEU A 96 -12.67 7.19 5.03
N ARG A 97 -12.56 8.48 4.72
CA ARG A 97 -12.83 9.57 5.67
C ARG A 97 -14.30 9.62 6.10
N GLN A 98 -15.23 9.24 5.25
CA GLN A 98 -16.65 9.14 5.63
C GLN A 98 -16.90 8.01 6.63
N MET A 99 -16.19 6.89 6.48
CA MET A 99 -16.33 5.75 7.39
C MET A 99 -15.61 6.00 8.72
N GLU A 100 -14.43 6.61 8.68
CA GLU A 100 -13.51 6.73 9.82
C GLU A 100 -12.77 8.10 9.77
N PRO A 101 -13.45 9.21 10.16
CA PRO A 101 -13.00 10.57 9.88
C PRO A 101 -11.70 10.98 10.57
N ASP A 102 -11.43 10.42 11.76
CA ASP A 102 -10.30 10.82 12.60
C ASP A 102 -9.08 9.90 12.46
N ARG A 103 -9.20 8.83 11.67
CA ARG A 103 -8.14 7.81 11.60
C ARG A 103 -7.11 8.17 10.53
N PRO A 104 -5.79 8.14 10.84
CA PRO A 104 -4.76 8.43 9.86
C PRO A 104 -4.84 7.49 8.65
N ILE A 105 -4.55 8.01 7.46
CA ILE A 105 -4.60 7.27 6.19
C ILE A 105 -3.19 7.16 5.60
N LEU A 106 -2.84 5.94 5.16
CA LEU A 106 -1.60 5.61 4.49
C LEU A 106 -1.88 4.74 3.25
N CYS A 107 -1.55 5.22 2.06
CA CYS A 107 -1.61 4.43 0.84
C CYS A 107 -0.34 3.55 0.76
N THR A 108 -0.45 2.24 0.94
CA THR A 108 0.71 1.34 1.05
C THR A 108 1.18 0.75 -0.28
N GLU A 109 0.33 0.81 -1.30
CA GLU A 109 0.69 0.45 -2.67
C GLU A 109 -0.02 1.37 -3.66
N TRP A 110 0.78 2.03 -4.50
CA TRP A 110 0.32 2.86 -5.61
C TRP A 110 1.43 2.97 -6.65
N LEU A 111 1.20 3.76 -7.69
CA LEU A 111 2.02 3.94 -8.90
C LEU A 111 1.74 2.85 -9.93
N ALA A 112 1.12 3.26 -11.02
CA ALA A 112 0.70 2.41 -12.13
C ALA A 112 0.59 3.31 -13.35
N ARG A 113 1.74 3.76 -13.87
CA ARG A 113 1.82 4.83 -14.88
C ARG A 113 0.90 4.61 -16.08
N PRO A 114 0.80 3.38 -16.66
CA PRO A 114 -0.09 3.11 -17.78
C PRO A 114 -1.58 3.25 -17.46
N PHE A 115 -1.96 3.22 -16.18
CA PHE A 115 -3.35 3.37 -15.71
C PHE A 115 -3.63 4.78 -15.15
N GLY A 116 -2.73 5.73 -15.39
CA GLY A 116 -2.90 7.12 -14.95
C GLY A 116 -2.56 7.37 -13.48
N SER A 117 -2.00 6.37 -12.78
CA SER A 117 -1.42 6.57 -11.46
C SER A 117 0.05 6.98 -11.60
N THR A 118 0.34 8.27 -11.39
CA THR A 118 1.66 8.87 -11.66
C THR A 118 2.18 9.66 -10.49
N LEU A 119 3.51 9.77 -10.38
CA LEU A 119 4.18 10.56 -9.35
C LEU A 119 3.72 12.03 -9.35
N PHE A 120 3.66 12.64 -10.54
CA PHE A 120 3.32 14.07 -10.72
C PHE A 120 1.94 14.46 -10.21
N THR A 121 1.00 13.51 -10.15
CA THR A 121 -0.38 13.81 -9.74
C THR A 121 -0.68 13.28 -8.35
N HIS A 122 -0.21 12.08 -8.03
CA HIS A 122 -0.59 11.40 -6.79
C HIS A 122 0.21 11.91 -5.60
N LEU A 123 1.51 12.16 -5.75
CA LEU A 123 2.33 12.65 -4.63
C LEU A 123 1.92 14.03 -4.17
N GLU A 124 1.65 14.94 -5.11
CA GLU A 124 1.17 16.29 -4.79
C GLU A 124 -0.14 16.22 -4.00
N TYR A 125 -1.07 15.37 -4.45
CA TYR A 125 -2.34 15.16 -3.75
C TYR A 125 -2.16 14.52 -2.37
N PHE A 126 -1.33 13.47 -2.25
CA PHE A 126 -1.01 12.87 -0.95
C PHE A 126 -0.41 13.89 0.02
N GLN A 127 0.49 14.75 -0.46
CA GLN A 127 1.10 15.80 0.34
C GLN A 127 0.07 16.85 0.78
N SER A 128 -0.77 17.35 -0.14
CA SER A 128 -1.79 18.38 0.17
C SER A 128 -2.81 17.87 1.18
N GLU A 129 -3.15 16.59 1.10
CA GLU A 129 -4.12 15.93 1.97
C GLU A 129 -3.51 15.32 3.24
N LYS A 130 -2.18 15.43 3.42
CA LYS A 130 -1.41 14.86 4.55
C LYS A 130 -1.61 13.35 4.69
N ILE A 131 -1.62 12.65 3.57
CA ILE A 131 -1.77 11.20 3.48
C ILE A 131 -0.38 10.58 3.27
N GLY A 132 -0.03 9.59 4.09
CA GLY A 132 1.20 8.84 3.87
C GLY A 132 1.10 8.01 2.58
N ALA A 133 2.23 7.80 1.89
CA ALA A 133 2.24 7.04 0.65
C ALA A 133 3.53 6.21 0.50
N ILE A 134 3.39 4.93 0.15
CA ILE A 134 4.48 3.99 -0.17
C ILE A 134 4.19 3.44 -1.56
N GLN A 135 5.02 3.78 -2.55
CA GLN A 135 4.83 3.27 -3.90
C GLN A 135 5.20 1.78 -3.96
N TRP A 136 4.48 1.02 -4.79
CA TRP A 136 4.87 -0.33 -5.12
C TRP A 136 6.03 -0.29 -6.12
N GLY A 137 6.99 -1.21 -5.98
CA GLY A 137 8.19 -1.23 -6.81
C GLY A 137 9.24 -0.17 -6.43
N LEU A 138 10.49 -0.47 -6.75
CA LEU A 138 11.61 0.45 -6.49
C LEU A 138 12.67 0.28 -7.55
N VAL A 139 13.20 -0.93 -7.68
CA VAL A 139 14.31 -1.26 -8.57
C VAL A 139 13.85 -2.25 -9.62
N ALA A 140 14.17 -1.98 -10.88
CA ALA A 140 14.03 -2.93 -11.98
C ALA A 140 14.93 -4.15 -11.77
N GLY A 141 14.43 -5.09 -10.97
CA GLY A 141 15.14 -6.25 -10.48
C GLY A 141 14.35 -7.54 -10.68
N ARG A 142 14.54 -8.49 -9.74
CA ARG A 142 14.01 -9.86 -9.86
C ARG A 142 12.48 -9.94 -9.93
N SER A 143 11.76 -9.04 -9.26
CA SER A 143 10.29 -8.97 -9.29
C SER A 143 9.75 -8.48 -10.63
N GLN A 144 10.58 -7.78 -11.41
CA GLN A 144 10.24 -7.23 -12.72
C GLN A 144 8.96 -6.37 -12.74
N THR A 145 8.75 -5.61 -11.66
CA THR A 145 7.58 -4.74 -11.44
C THR A 145 7.58 -3.49 -12.35
N TYR A 146 8.59 -3.31 -13.19
CA TYR A 146 8.60 -2.36 -14.30
C TYR A 146 7.77 -2.82 -15.52
N TYR A 147 7.45 -4.11 -15.64
CA TYR A 147 6.50 -4.62 -16.64
C TYR A 147 5.07 -4.49 -16.15
N GLN A 148 4.13 -4.26 -17.08
CA GLN A 148 2.70 -4.29 -16.79
C GLN A 148 2.24 -5.70 -16.42
N TRP A 149 1.16 -5.79 -15.64
CA TRP A 149 0.47 -7.06 -15.41
C TRP A 149 0.19 -7.78 -16.74
N HIS A 150 0.35 -9.09 -16.75
CA HIS A 150 0.15 -9.96 -17.93
C HIS A 150 1.11 -9.71 -19.11
N SER A 151 2.21 -8.97 -18.93
CA SER A 151 3.26 -8.89 -19.95
C SER A 151 3.80 -10.29 -20.30
N PRO A 152 4.03 -10.60 -21.59
CA PRO A 152 4.49 -11.92 -21.99
C PRO A 152 5.91 -12.19 -21.50
N ILE A 153 6.23 -13.48 -21.32
CA ILE A 153 7.60 -13.92 -21.06
C ILE A 153 8.47 -13.44 -22.23
N ASN A 154 9.63 -12.84 -21.93
CA ASN A 154 10.56 -12.22 -22.88
C ASN A 154 10.06 -10.93 -23.55
N ALA A 155 9.06 -10.23 -22.99
CA ALA A 155 8.71 -8.89 -23.45
C ALA A 155 9.95 -7.96 -23.41
N PRO A 156 10.18 -7.11 -24.42
CA PRO A 156 11.21 -6.08 -24.34
C PRO A 156 10.86 -5.11 -23.22
N MET A 157 11.87 -4.56 -22.55
CA MET A 157 11.66 -3.57 -21.49
C MET A 157 10.78 -2.42 -22.01
N PRO A 158 9.68 -2.08 -21.31
CA PRO A 158 8.74 -1.09 -21.79
C PRO A 158 9.34 0.31 -21.73
N LYS A 159 8.91 1.19 -22.64
CA LYS A 159 9.29 2.61 -22.64
C LYS A 159 8.69 3.37 -21.45
N ILE A 160 7.49 2.98 -21.03
CA ILE A 160 6.82 3.50 -19.84
C ILE A 160 6.78 2.36 -18.83
N TRP A 161 7.51 2.52 -17.73
CA TRP A 161 7.55 1.52 -16.68
C TRP A 161 6.26 1.52 -15.87
N PHE A 162 5.97 0.36 -15.30
CA PHE A 162 4.77 0.20 -14.51
C PHE A 162 4.94 0.80 -13.11
N HIS A 163 5.66 0.11 -12.22
CA HIS A 163 5.83 0.47 -10.82
C HIS A 163 7.23 1.04 -10.52
N ASP A 164 8.30 0.36 -10.94
CA ASP A 164 9.66 0.71 -10.51
C ASP A 164 10.10 2.14 -10.91
N VAL A 165 11.08 2.67 -10.17
CA VAL A 165 11.59 4.04 -10.34
C VAL A 165 13.11 4.09 -10.55
N LEU A 166 13.83 3.00 -10.30
CA LEU A 166 15.28 2.88 -10.47
C LEU A 166 15.64 1.72 -11.39
N TYR A 167 16.66 1.91 -12.23
CA TYR A 167 17.39 0.82 -12.88
C TYR A 167 18.18 0.01 -11.85
N SER A 168 18.62 -1.19 -12.23
CA SER A 168 19.40 -2.10 -11.37
C SER A 168 20.75 -1.52 -10.90
N ASN A 169 21.30 -0.54 -11.62
CA ASN A 169 22.50 0.21 -11.26
C ASN A 169 22.22 1.42 -10.35
N GLY A 170 20.96 1.63 -9.94
CA GLY A 170 20.54 2.74 -9.08
C GLY A 170 20.25 4.05 -9.79
N THR A 171 20.41 4.15 -11.11
CA THR A 171 20.03 5.38 -11.85
C THR A 171 18.52 5.48 -11.96
N ALA A 172 17.96 6.69 -11.92
CA ALA A 172 16.53 6.92 -12.06
C ALA A 172 16.00 6.44 -13.43
N PHE A 173 14.79 5.87 -13.43
CA PHE A 173 14.03 5.58 -14.64
C PHE A 173 13.79 6.84 -15.46
N SER A 174 13.40 7.93 -14.77
CA SER A 174 13.06 9.22 -15.36
C SER A 174 13.71 10.34 -14.55
N GLN A 175 14.57 11.12 -15.20
CA GLN A 175 15.18 12.31 -14.60
C GLN A 175 14.14 13.37 -14.20
N LEU A 176 13.01 13.42 -14.92
CA LEU A 176 11.90 14.33 -14.59
C LEU A 176 11.21 13.91 -13.28
N GLU A 177 11.00 12.61 -13.10
CA GLU A 177 10.43 12.07 -11.86
C GLU A 177 11.38 12.22 -10.68
N GLU A 178 12.67 11.97 -10.90
CA GLU A 178 13.71 12.22 -9.89
C GLU A 178 13.72 13.69 -9.45
N LYS A 179 13.75 14.62 -10.41
CA LYS A 179 13.71 16.06 -10.13
C LYS A 179 12.45 16.43 -9.35
N PHE A 180 11.28 15.96 -9.78
CA PHE A 180 10.02 16.21 -9.09
C PHE A 180 10.03 15.70 -7.64
N TYR A 181 10.58 14.50 -7.38
CA TYR A 181 10.73 13.98 -6.02
C TYR A 181 11.61 14.88 -5.13
N PHE A 182 12.67 15.48 -5.69
CA PHE A 182 13.52 16.40 -4.92
C PHE A 182 12.82 17.72 -4.62
N GLU A 183 12.03 18.24 -5.55
CA GLU A 183 11.27 19.48 -5.37
C GLU A 183 10.15 19.33 -4.34
N LEU A 184 9.49 18.16 -4.28
CA LEU A 184 8.40 17.89 -3.33
C LEU A 184 8.86 17.75 -1.86
N LYS A 185 10.15 17.49 -1.62
CA LYS A 185 10.72 17.32 -0.27
C LYS A 185 10.87 18.64 0.49
N HIS A 186 10.67 19.77 -0.17
CA HIS A 186 10.80 21.13 0.36
C HIS A 186 9.44 21.85 0.36
#